data_AF-A0A7W6WKC7-F1
#
_entry.id   AF-A0A7W6WKC7-F1
#
_cell.length_a   1.000
_cell.length_b   1.000
_cell.length_c   1.000
_cell.angle_alpha   90.00
_cell.angle_beta   90.00
_cell.angle_gamma   90.00
#
_symmetry.space_group_name_H-M   'P 1'
#
loop_
_entity.id
_entity.type
_entity.pdbx_description
1 polymer ?
#
loop_
_entity_poly.entity_id
_entity_poly.type
_entity_poly.pdbx_seq_one_letter_code
_entity_poly.pdbx_strand_id
1 'polypeptide(L)' 'MAENVSPSGMTEDEAQEFHGIFQQTFGGFVGAAVVAHILAWMYCPWLSSDACNADVASVATTALTLVS' A
#
# COMPACT_ATOMS: atom_id res chain seq x y z
N MET A 1 -42.87 -10.38 1.13
CA MET A 1 -41.75 -9.58 0.59
C MET A 1 -40.66 -10.60 0.28
N ALA A 2 -40.33 -10.84 -0.99
CA ALA A 2 -39.15 -11.66 -1.30
C ALA A 2 -37.92 -10.86 -0.86
N GLU A 3 -37.14 -11.44 0.04
CA GLU A 3 -35.82 -10.96 0.43
C GLU A 3 -35.00 -10.67 -0.84
N ASN A 4 -34.59 -9.41 -1.04
CA ASN A 4 -33.71 -9.01 -2.15
C ASN A 4 -32.28 -9.45 -1.80
N VAL A 5 -32.05 -10.76 -1.83
CA VAL A 5 -30.75 -11.37 -1.56
C VAL A 5 -29.85 -11.11 -2.75
N SER A 6 -28.67 -10.54 -2.47
CA SER A 6 -27.66 -10.25 -3.49
C SER A 6 -27.11 -11.55 -4.13
N PRO A 7 -26.49 -11.48 -5.32
CA PRO A 7 -25.84 -12.64 -5.95
C PRO A 7 -24.75 -13.29 -5.09
N SER A 8 -24.20 -12.55 -4.11
CA SER A 8 -23.28 -13.02 -3.08
C SER A 8 -23.95 -13.77 -1.92
N GLY A 9 -25.29 -13.90 -1.92
CA GLY A 9 -26.04 -14.64 -0.91
C GLY A 9 -26.29 -13.89 0.39
N MET A 10 -26.01 -12.58 0.43
CA MET A 10 -26.22 -11.73 1.61
C MET A 10 -27.42 -10.80 1.42
N THR A 11 -28.14 -10.56 2.50
CA THR A 11 -29.10 -9.46 2.60
C THR A 11 -28.38 -8.11 2.70
N GLU A 12 -29.06 -7.02 2.36
CA GLU A 12 -28.49 -5.66 2.42
C GLU A 12 -27.97 -5.32 3.83
N ASP A 13 -28.71 -5.74 4.86
CA ASP A 13 -28.37 -5.51 6.27
C ASP A 13 -27.06 -6.22 6.65
N GLU A 14 -26.89 -7.48 6.25
CA GLU A 14 -25.64 -8.23 6.51
C GLU A 14 -24.45 -7.61 5.77
N ALA A 15 -24.67 -7.12 4.55
CA ALA A 15 -23.62 -6.46 3.77
C ALA A 15 -23.15 -5.17 4.44
N GLN A 16 -24.08 -4.41 5.02
CA GLN A 16 -23.78 -3.16 5.70
C GLN A 16 -23.04 -3.38 7.03
N GLU A 17 -23.37 -4.44 7.77
CA GLU A 17 -22.65 -4.82 8.99
C GLU A 17 -21.18 -5.18 8.70
N PHE A 18 -20.94 -6.05 7.71
CA PHE A 18 -19.57 -6.38 7.28
C PHE A 18 -18.83 -5.14 6.78
N HIS A 19 -19.49 -4.32 5.97
CA HIS A 19 -18.88 -3.13 5.39
C HIS A 19 -18.44 -2.12 6.47
N GLY A 20 -19.20 -1.97 7.55
CA GLY A 20 -18.82 -1.12 8.68
C GLY A 20 -17.51 -1.55 9.34
N ILE A 21 -17.36 -2.85 9.63
CA ILE A 21 -16.15 -3.40 10.25
C ILE A 21 -14.96 -3.35 9.26
N PHE A 22 -15.23 -3.62 7.99
CA PHE A 22 -14.24 -3.53 6.92
C PHE A 22 -13.70 -2.10 6.81
N GLN A 23 -14.56 -1.09 6.72
CA GLN A 23 -14.13 0.31 6.62
C GLN A 23 -13.31 0.76 7.82
N GLN A 24 -13.66 0.32 9.04
CA GLN A 24 -12.92 0.67 10.24
C GLN A 24 -11.48 0.14 10.22
N THR A 25 -11.30 -1.14 9.89
CA THR A 25 -9.97 -1.78 9.85
C THR A 25 -9.17 -1.34 8.61
N PHE A 26 -9.83 -1.26 7.45
CA PHE A 26 -9.23 -0.76 6.21
C PHE A 26 -8.77 0.69 6.34
N GLY A 27 -9.55 1.55 7.01
CA GLY A 27 -9.17 2.93 7.30
C GLY A 27 -7.88 3.02 8.12
N GLY A 28 -7.75 2.17 9.16
CA GLY A 28 -6.52 2.07 9.95
C GLY A 28 -5.32 1.60 9.12
N PHE A 29 -5.50 0.59 8.27
CA PHE A 29 -4.46 0.10 7.35
C PHE A 29 -4.03 1.16 6.35
N VAL A 30 -4.97 1.85 5.69
CA VAL A 30 -4.67 2.92 4.74
C VAL A 30 -3.97 4.09 5.43
N GLY A 31 -4.40 4.46 6.64
CA GLY A 31 -3.71 5.47 7.44
C GLY A 31 -2.24 5.12 7.68
N ALA A 32 -1.95 3.87 8.09
CA ALA A 32 -0.59 3.39 8.26
C ALA A 32 0.19 3.35 6.93
N ALA A 33 -0.45 2.90 5.85
CA ALA A 33 0.15 2.83 4.52
C ALA A 33 0.53 4.22 4.00
N VAL A 34 -0.32 5.23 4.17
CA VAL A 34 -0.03 6.61 3.77
C VAL A 34 1.21 7.12 4.49
N VAL A 35 1.31 6.92 5.81
CA VAL A 35 2.50 7.33 6.59
C VAL A 35 3.76 6.62 6.09
N ALA A 36 3.69 5.30 5.86
CA ALA A 36 4.82 4.52 5.35
C ALA A 36 5.27 5.00 3.95
N HIS A 37 4.33 5.32 3.06
CA HIS A 37 4.66 5.80 1.71
C HIS A 37 5.23 7.22 1.73
N ILE A 38 4.78 8.09 2.64
CA ILE A 38 5.38 9.42 2.81
C ILE A 38 6.84 9.28 3.29
N LEU A 39 7.10 8.42 4.27
CA LEU A 39 8.46 8.15 4.76
C LEU A 39 9.33 7.54 3.65
N ALA A 40 8.81 6.58 2.91
CA ALA A 40 9.50 5.99 1.77
C ALA A 40 9.80 7.02 0.68
N TRP A 41 8.87 7.96 0.42
CA TRP A 41 9.08 9.07 -0.52
C TRP A 41 10.15 10.04 -0.03
N MET A 42 10.19 10.34 1.26
CA MET A 42 11.25 11.17 1.84
C MET A 42 12.63 10.51 1.73
N TYR A 43 12.70 9.18 1.84
CA TYR A 43 13.93 8.41 1.66
C TYR A 43 14.36 8.33 0.18
N CYS A 44 13.44 7.89 -0.68
CA CYS A 44 13.64 7.85 -2.12
C CYS A 44 12.36 8.41 -2.81
N PRO A 45 12.41 9.64 -3.35
CA PRO A 45 11.30 10.18 -4.11
C PRO A 45 11.28 9.56 -5.51
N TRP A 46 10.32 8.65 -5.74
CA TRP A 46 10.23 7.86 -6.97
C TRP A 46 9.69 8.61 -8.19
N LEU A 47 9.12 9.82 -8.01
CA LEU A 47 8.57 10.63 -9.12
C LEU A 47 9.55 11.70 -9.64
N SER A 48 10.71 11.85 -9.01
CA SER A 48 11.84 12.67 -9.48
C SER A 48 12.88 11.74 -10.09
N SER A 49 13.29 12.03 -11.32
CA SER A 49 14.05 11.15 -12.23
C SER A 49 15.30 10.48 -11.66
N ASP A 50 15.86 10.97 -10.55
CA ASP A 50 17.25 10.64 -10.16
C ASP A 50 17.43 10.17 -8.71
N ALA A 51 16.38 10.11 -7.88
CA ALA A 51 16.60 9.96 -6.43
C ALA A 51 16.57 8.51 -5.89
N CYS A 52 16.03 7.53 -6.63
CA CYS A 52 16.10 6.11 -6.25
C CYS A 52 17.20 5.33 -6.95
N ASN A 53 17.48 5.66 -8.20
CA ASN A 53 18.37 4.86 -9.05
C ASN A 53 19.86 5.13 -8.79
N ALA A 54 20.19 6.15 -7.98
CA ALA A 54 21.57 6.47 -7.60
C ALA A 54 22.17 5.42 -6.64
N ASP A 55 21.35 4.85 -5.74
CA ASP A 55 21.81 3.94 -4.69
C ASP A 55 22.20 2.57 -5.27
N VAL A 56 21.40 2.05 -6.21
CA VAL A 56 21.65 0.74 -6.86
C VAL A 56 22.91 0.78 -7.73
N ALA A 57 23.18 1.93 -8.38
CA ALA A 57 24.39 2.15 -9.15
C ALA A 57 25.65 2.29 -8.26
N SER A 58 25.53 2.94 -7.10
CA SER A 58 26.66 3.12 -6.16
C SER A 58 27.08 1.81 -5.46
N VAL A 59 26.13 0.92 -5.15
CA VAL A 59 26.42 -0.41 -4.58
C VAL A 59 27.19 -1.29 -5.58
N ALA A 60 26.80 -1.29 -6.86
CA ALA A 60 27.51 -2.05 -7.90
C ALA A 60 28.95 -1.56 -8.09
N THR A 61 29.16 -0.24 -8.03
CA THR A 61 30.49 0.36 -8.17
C THR A 61 31.37 0.04 -6.96
N THR A 62 30.82 0.10 -5.74
CA THR A 62 31.53 -0.22 -4.48
C THR A 62 31.97 -1.68 -4.43
N ALA A 63 31.10 -2.61 -4.87
CA ALA A 63 31.43 -4.03 -4.96
C ALA A 63 32.59 -4.28 -5.93
N LEU A 64 32.63 -3.57 -7.06
CA LEU A 64 33.72 -3.68 -8.03
C LEU A 64 35.05 -3.15 -7.48
N THR A 65 35.03 -2.04 -6.74
CA THR A 65 36.24 -1.45 -6.13
C THR A 65 36.82 -2.27 -4.97
N LEU A 66 36.01 -3.13 -4.34
CA LEU A 66 36.45 -4.00 -3.24
C LEU A 66 37.09 -5.31 -3.76
N VAL A 67 36.88 -5.66 -5.03
CA VAL A 67 37.41 -6.89 -5.65
C VAL A 67 38.58 -6.62 -6.62
N SER A 68 38.85 -5.34 -6.92
CA SER A 68 40.03 -4.86 -7.66
C SER A 68 41.16 -4.45 -6.73
#